data_AF-A0A2N5JLM6-F1
#
_entry.id   AF-A0A2N5JLM6-F1
#
_cell.length_a   1.000
_cell.length_b   1.000
_cell.length_c   1.000
_cell.angle_alpha   90.00
_cell.angle_beta   90.00
_cell.angle_gamma   90.00
#
_symmetry.space_group_name_H-M   'P 1'
#
loop_
_entity.id
_entity.type
_entity.pdbx_description
1 polymer ?
#
loop_
_entity_poly.entity_id
_entity_poly.type
_entity_poly.pdbx_seq_one_letter_code
_entity_poly.pdbx_strand_id
1 'polypeptide(L)'
;MTFSITLTPTFLNELIGIPQNVSKRVSRSIKILERDPISAEGDAKKLKGHKDVYRIRIGDYRLFYAIGTGWVKLLSVRKRDERTYEIEIPDVVAPETSPLPQNLPSYDSSLPSPPSPLSQKGRGGEREETKDEGLPFALTEEILRQWQIPSSYWAAIAKVTTAEALLELDVPDRFLNVILDNLYPRPIEEIERQPEFVLKQPEDLDRYFAGDLSAFLLKLSDEQEKLIQFGNNGTVLIKGGPGTGKSTLALYRIKKLVDQGCTSILFTTYTNALVSYSEQLLEQLLGCPVDQKGVEVTTIDSIARRYFLTT
;
A
#
# COMPACT_ATOMS: atom_id res chain seq x y z
N MET A 1 24.04 -13.66 -2.14
CA MET A 1 23.46 -12.43 -1.56
C MET A 1 21.97 -12.66 -1.46
N THR A 2 21.34 -12.37 -0.32
CA THR A 2 19.89 -12.47 -0.17
C THR A 2 19.28 -11.08 -0.35
N PHE A 3 18.26 -10.99 -1.18
CA PHE A 3 17.52 -9.76 -1.45
C PHE A 3 16.43 -9.55 -0.38
N SER A 4 16.23 -8.31 0.05
CA SER A 4 15.09 -7.97 0.92
C SER A 4 13.81 -7.93 0.09
N ILE A 5 12.76 -8.61 0.53
CA ILE A 5 11.47 -8.60 -0.15
C ILE A 5 10.58 -7.49 0.44
N THR A 6 9.94 -6.73 -0.45
CA THR A 6 8.92 -5.75 -0.09
C THR A 6 7.65 -5.99 -0.91
N LEU A 7 6.51 -5.55 -0.38
CA LEU A 7 5.18 -5.81 -0.91
C LEU A 7 4.42 -4.51 -1.08
N THR A 8 3.59 -4.41 -2.12
CA THR A 8 2.63 -3.31 -2.27
C THR A 8 1.26 -3.69 -1.67
N PRO A 9 0.44 -2.70 -1.26
CA PRO A 9 -0.96 -2.92 -0.89
C PRO A 9 -1.73 -3.69 -1.97
N THR A 10 -1.56 -3.32 -3.25
CA THR A 10 -2.25 -4.00 -4.35
C THR A 10 -1.86 -5.46 -4.48
N PHE A 11 -0.57 -5.81 -4.33
CA PHE A 11 -0.16 -7.21 -4.31
C PHE A 11 -0.86 -8.00 -3.20
N LEU A 12 -0.96 -7.43 -1.98
CA LEU A 12 -1.63 -8.08 -0.86
C LEU A 12 -3.12 -8.28 -1.15
N ASN A 13 -3.80 -7.26 -1.66
CA ASN A 13 -5.22 -7.29 -1.99
C ASN A 13 -5.55 -8.32 -3.10
N GLU A 14 -4.73 -8.35 -4.16
CA GLU A 14 -4.87 -9.33 -5.24
C GLU A 14 -4.57 -10.75 -4.73
N LEU A 15 -3.59 -10.93 -3.84
CA LEU A 15 -3.22 -12.25 -3.32
C LEU A 15 -4.33 -12.89 -2.46
N ILE A 16 -5.13 -12.09 -1.72
CA ILE A 16 -6.35 -12.58 -1.03
C ILE A 16 -7.33 -13.16 -2.05
N GLY A 17 -7.40 -12.54 -3.24
CA GLY A 17 -8.28 -12.94 -4.32
C GLY A 17 -7.94 -14.28 -4.97
N ILE A 18 -6.82 -14.90 -4.62
CA ILE A 18 -6.27 -16.06 -5.34
C ILE A 18 -6.47 -17.35 -4.55
N PRO A 19 -6.74 -18.51 -5.21
CA PRO A 19 -6.87 -19.79 -4.53
C PRO A 19 -5.64 -20.15 -3.68
N GLN A 20 -5.85 -20.74 -2.49
CA GLN A 20 -4.78 -21.08 -1.55
C GLN A 20 -3.65 -21.93 -2.16
N ASN A 21 -3.96 -22.82 -3.10
CA ASN A 21 -2.97 -23.63 -3.80
C ASN A 21 -1.97 -22.78 -4.60
N VAL A 22 -2.43 -21.67 -5.17
CA VAL A 22 -1.60 -20.72 -5.90
C VAL A 22 -0.87 -19.80 -4.93
N SER A 23 -1.51 -19.33 -3.86
CA SER A 23 -0.83 -18.56 -2.81
C SER A 23 0.38 -19.30 -2.23
N LYS A 24 0.25 -20.60 -1.91
CA LYS A 24 1.39 -21.44 -1.49
C LYS A 24 2.51 -21.53 -2.54
N ARG A 25 2.18 -21.46 -3.82
CA ARG A 25 3.19 -21.41 -4.90
C ARG A 25 3.85 -20.04 -4.96
N VAL A 26 3.10 -18.95 -4.76
CA VAL A 26 3.64 -17.60 -4.62
C VAL A 26 4.66 -17.53 -3.48
N SER A 27 4.34 -18.04 -2.28
CA SER A 27 5.28 -18.06 -1.15
C SER A 27 6.57 -18.85 -1.46
N ARG A 28 6.49 -19.94 -2.25
CA ARG A 28 7.68 -20.67 -2.73
C ARG A 28 8.48 -19.87 -3.74
N SER A 29 7.81 -19.21 -4.69
CA SER A 29 8.47 -18.34 -5.66
C SER A 29 9.17 -17.16 -4.99
N ILE A 30 8.60 -16.60 -3.91
CA ILE A 30 9.25 -15.54 -3.13
C ILE A 30 10.58 -16.01 -2.54
N LYS A 31 10.65 -17.24 -2.00
CA LYS A 31 11.93 -17.83 -1.51
C LYS A 31 13.00 -17.95 -2.61
N ILE A 32 12.58 -18.15 -3.85
CA ILE A 32 13.48 -18.19 -5.01
C ILE A 32 13.96 -16.77 -5.33
N LEU A 33 13.03 -15.80 -5.37
CA LEU A 33 13.34 -14.38 -5.63
C LEU A 33 14.26 -13.77 -4.58
N GLU A 34 14.19 -14.23 -3.32
CA GLU A 34 15.14 -13.84 -2.27
C GLU A 34 16.59 -14.20 -2.62
N ARG A 35 16.82 -15.25 -3.40
CA ARG A 35 18.15 -15.77 -3.73
C ARG A 35 18.61 -15.35 -5.13
N ASP A 36 17.72 -15.45 -6.10
CA ASP A 36 17.99 -15.18 -7.51
C ASP A 36 16.78 -14.50 -8.16
N PRO A 37 16.65 -13.17 -8.01
CA PRO A 37 15.52 -12.45 -8.58
C PRO A 37 15.65 -12.19 -10.08
N ILE A 38 16.86 -12.27 -10.64
CA ILE A 38 17.12 -11.92 -12.04
C ILE A 38 16.81 -13.11 -12.95
N SER A 39 17.22 -14.32 -12.57
CA SER A 39 16.88 -15.53 -13.31
C SER A 39 15.55 -16.12 -12.82
N ALA A 40 15.29 -16.07 -11.51
CA ALA A 40 14.22 -16.82 -10.85
C ALA A 40 14.16 -18.27 -11.36
N GLU A 41 15.32 -18.96 -11.35
CA GLU A 41 15.50 -20.30 -11.92
C GLU A 41 15.20 -20.41 -13.44
N GLY A 42 15.26 -19.30 -14.17
CA GLY A 42 15.03 -19.22 -15.62
C GLY A 42 13.61 -18.81 -16.02
N ASP A 43 12.70 -18.64 -15.05
CA ASP A 43 11.29 -18.29 -15.30
C ASP A 43 11.04 -16.77 -15.39
N ALA A 44 12.01 -15.96 -14.96
CA ALA A 44 11.89 -14.51 -15.00
C ALA A 44 12.02 -13.96 -16.43
N LYS A 45 11.04 -13.14 -16.83
CA LYS A 45 11.09 -12.37 -18.09
C LYS A 45 10.94 -10.89 -17.79
N LYS A 46 11.88 -10.09 -18.28
CA LYS A 46 11.81 -8.62 -18.19
C LYS A 46 10.66 -8.10 -19.05
N LEU A 47 9.87 -7.19 -18.49
CA LEU A 47 8.83 -6.48 -19.24
C LEU A 47 9.44 -5.43 -20.16
N LYS A 48 8.90 -5.29 -21.37
CA LYS A 48 9.29 -4.24 -22.32
C LYS A 48 8.62 -2.93 -21.91
N GLY A 49 9.36 -1.81 -21.95
CA GLY A 49 8.84 -0.48 -21.60
C GLY A 49 9.05 -0.04 -20.15
N HIS A 50 9.34 -0.97 -19.23
CA HIS A 50 9.54 -0.66 -17.82
C HIS A 50 11.01 -0.83 -17.39
N LYS A 51 11.45 -0.02 -16.43
CA LYS A 51 12.79 -0.11 -15.84
C LYS A 51 12.78 -1.18 -14.75
N ASP A 52 13.52 -2.26 -14.99
CA ASP A 52 13.81 -3.31 -14.00
C ASP A 52 12.59 -4.02 -13.39
N VAL A 53 11.50 -4.09 -14.16
CA VAL A 53 10.32 -4.90 -13.86
C VAL A 53 10.40 -6.24 -14.58
N TYR A 54 10.13 -7.29 -13.82
CA TYR A 54 10.17 -8.68 -14.23
C TYR A 54 8.85 -9.37 -13.95
N ARG A 55 8.65 -10.49 -14.63
CA ARG A 55 7.46 -11.32 -14.50
C ARG A 55 7.84 -12.78 -14.47
N ILE A 56 7.33 -13.52 -13.49
CA ILE A 56 7.44 -14.98 -13.40
C ILE A 56 6.09 -15.64 -13.60
N ARG A 57 6.11 -16.89 -14.08
CA ARG A 57 4.90 -17.69 -14.28
C ARG A 57 4.64 -18.56 -13.05
N ILE A 58 3.40 -18.55 -12.56
CA ILE A 58 2.94 -19.37 -11.44
C ILE A 58 1.66 -20.10 -11.89
N GLY A 59 1.83 -21.17 -12.66
CA GLY A 59 0.72 -21.87 -13.29
C GLY A 59 -0.04 -20.98 -14.29
N ASP A 60 -1.29 -20.66 -13.97
CA ASP A 60 -2.16 -19.75 -14.73
C ASP A 60 -2.06 -18.29 -14.26
N TYR A 61 -1.33 -18.04 -13.18
CA TYR A 61 -1.09 -16.70 -12.65
C TYR A 61 0.30 -16.22 -13.04
N ARG A 62 0.48 -14.91 -13.02
CA ARG A 62 1.77 -14.25 -13.21
C ARG A 62 2.02 -13.28 -12.08
N LEU A 63 3.20 -13.37 -11.51
CA LEU A 63 3.69 -12.45 -10.51
C LEU A 63 4.59 -11.42 -11.19
N PHE A 64 4.30 -10.15 -10.94
CA PHE A 64 5.06 -8.99 -11.39
C PHE A 64 5.84 -8.43 -10.21
N TYR A 65 7.12 -8.14 -10.43
CA TYR A 65 8.00 -7.60 -9.40
C TYR A 65 9.06 -6.68 -10.00
N ALA A 66 9.50 -5.69 -9.24
CA ALA A 66 10.62 -4.84 -9.57
C ALA A 66 11.86 -5.28 -8.79
N ILE A 67 13.03 -5.13 -9.40
CA ILE A 67 14.33 -5.42 -8.77
C ILE A 67 15.10 -4.11 -8.64
N GLY A 68 15.72 -3.91 -7.48
CA GLY A 68 16.70 -2.84 -7.28
C GLY A 68 17.98 -3.35 -6.63
N THR A 69 18.78 -2.42 -6.10
CA THR A 69 20.04 -2.73 -5.44
C THR A 69 19.80 -3.42 -4.09
N GLY A 70 19.78 -4.75 -4.09
CA GLY A 70 19.65 -5.57 -2.86
C GLY A 70 18.21 -5.76 -2.36
N TRP A 71 17.21 -5.33 -3.12
CA TRP A 71 15.80 -5.51 -2.79
C TRP A 71 14.98 -5.95 -3.99
N VAL A 72 13.84 -6.59 -3.70
CA VAL A 72 12.83 -7.04 -4.66
C VAL A 72 11.47 -6.56 -4.16
N LYS A 73 10.73 -5.82 -4.99
CA LYS A 73 9.40 -5.30 -4.69
C LYS A 73 8.36 -6.12 -5.45
N LEU A 74 7.51 -6.85 -4.74
CA LEU A 74 6.37 -7.54 -5.34
C LEU A 74 5.26 -6.53 -5.63
N LEU A 75 4.87 -6.43 -6.90
CA LEU A 75 3.95 -5.39 -7.38
C LEU A 75 2.53 -5.94 -7.49
N SER A 76 2.35 -7.07 -8.17
CA SER A 76 1.01 -7.55 -8.53
C SER A 76 1.03 -9.03 -8.88
N VAL A 77 -0.08 -9.74 -8.63
CA VAL A 77 -0.30 -11.13 -9.01
C VAL A 77 -1.64 -11.27 -9.72
N ARG A 78 -1.61 -11.63 -11.01
CA ARG A 78 -2.81 -11.65 -11.86
C ARG A 78 -2.97 -12.96 -12.58
N LYS A 79 -4.22 -13.38 -12.79
CA LYS A 79 -4.56 -14.53 -13.65
C LYS A 79 -4.30 -14.16 -15.11
N ARG A 80 -3.85 -15.13 -15.90
CA ARG A 80 -3.74 -15.03 -17.35
C ARG A 80 -5.15 -15.04 -17.95
N ASP A 81 -5.73 -13.87 -18.12
CA ASP A 81 -6.86 -13.65 -19.02
C ASP A 81 -6.51 -12.47 -19.96
N GLU A 82 -7.02 -12.51 -21.20
CA GLU A 82 -6.54 -11.79 -22.39
C GLU A 82 -6.49 -10.25 -22.31
N ARG A 83 -7.06 -9.63 -21.26
CA ARG A 83 -7.06 -8.17 -21.05
C ARG A 83 -5.77 -7.60 -20.46
N THR A 84 -4.77 -8.43 -20.14
CA THR A 84 -3.53 -7.97 -19.48
C THR A 84 -2.66 -7.06 -20.38
N TYR A 85 -3.05 -6.85 -21.64
CA TYR A 85 -2.32 -6.03 -22.61
C TYR A 85 -3.15 -4.91 -23.25
N GLU A 86 -4.44 -4.73 -22.87
CA GLU A 86 -5.33 -3.76 -23.52
C GLU A 86 -5.46 -2.42 -22.79
N ILE A 87 -4.76 -2.21 -21.67
CA ILE A 87 -4.57 -0.84 -21.17
C ILE A 87 -3.40 -0.23 -21.97
N GLU A 88 -3.59 -0.13 -23.29
CA GLU A 88 -3.01 0.98 -24.03
C GLU A 88 -3.62 2.23 -23.40
N ILE A 89 -2.76 3.04 -22.80
CA ILE A 89 -3.08 4.36 -22.28
C ILE A 89 -3.92 5.06 -23.36
N PRO A 90 -5.19 5.45 -23.11
CA PRO A 90 -5.77 6.51 -23.93
C PRO A 90 -4.82 7.68 -23.74
N ASP A 91 -4.22 8.16 -24.82
CA ASP A 91 -3.44 9.40 -24.82
C ASP A 91 -4.32 10.50 -24.21
N VAL A 92 -4.25 10.66 -22.90
CA VAL A 92 -4.73 11.86 -22.23
C VAL A 92 -3.72 12.90 -22.66
N VAL A 93 -4.03 13.56 -23.76
CA VAL A 93 -3.45 14.84 -24.11
C VAL A 93 -3.72 15.72 -22.91
N ALA A 94 -2.71 15.88 -22.06
CA ALA A 94 -2.76 16.84 -20.97
C ALA A 94 -3.21 18.17 -21.59
N PRO A 95 -4.26 18.83 -21.09
CA PRO A 95 -4.57 20.17 -21.54
C PRO A 95 -3.35 21.04 -21.23
N GLU A 96 -2.59 21.36 -22.27
CA GLU A 96 -1.56 22.38 -22.21
C GLU A 96 -2.27 23.68 -21.89
N THR A 97 -2.21 24.08 -20.62
CA THR A 97 -2.05 25.47 -20.16
C THR A 97 -2.19 25.51 -18.64
N SER A 98 -1.05 25.37 -17.95
CA SER A 98 -0.88 26.06 -16.67
C SER A 98 -0.39 27.48 -16.97
N PRO A 99 -1.16 28.54 -16.73
CA PRO A 99 -0.61 29.88 -16.76
C PRO A 99 0.18 30.10 -15.46
N LEU A 100 1.51 30.09 -15.59
CA LEU A 100 2.41 30.60 -14.54
C LEU A 100 2.12 32.10 -14.32
N PRO A 101 2.14 32.60 -13.06
CA PRO A 101 2.00 34.02 -12.79
C PRO A 101 3.33 34.73 -13.07
N GLN A 102 3.38 35.53 -14.13
CA GLN A 102 4.51 36.42 -14.42
C GLN A 102 4.18 37.86 -14.05
N ASN A 103 4.87 38.37 -13.03
CA ASN A 103 5.31 39.75 -12.77
C ASN A 103 4.43 40.92 -13.27
N LEU A 104 3.92 41.72 -12.33
CA LEU A 104 3.68 43.17 -12.50
C LEU A 104 5.04 43.93 -12.50
N PRO A 105 5.14 45.22 -12.91
CA PRO A 105 4.36 46.00 -13.87
C PRO A 105 5.26 46.77 -14.88
N SER A 106 4.68 47.29 -15.97
CA SER A 106 5.11 48.56 -16.55
C SER A 106 3.93 49.28 -17.20
N TYR A 107 3.81 50.56 -16.84
CA TYR A 107 2.74 51.47 -17.21
C TYR A 107 3.11 52.15 -18.52
N ASP A 108 2.28 52.06 -19.57
CA ASP A 108 2.02 53.24 -20.39
C ASP A 108 0.67 53.15 -21.11
N SER A 109 0.15 54.35 -21.29
CA SER A 109 -1.18 54.86 -21.52
C SER A 109 -1.73 54.69 -22.93
N SER A 110 -3.03 54.35 -23.02
CA SER A 110 -4.02 55.02 -23.90
C SER A 110 -5.35 54.24 -23.90
N LEU A 111 -6.41 54.88 -23.41
CA LEU A 111 -7.80 54.53 -23.72
C LEU A 111 -8.20 55.27 -25.01
N PRO A 112 -9.11 54.73 -25.86
CA PRO A 112 -10.52 55.06 -25.67
C PRO A 112 -11.57 53.99 -26.10
N SER A 113 -12.56 53.80 -25.22
CA SER A 113 -14.03 53.58 -25.43
C SER A 113 -14.64 52.42 -26.28
N PRO A 114 -15.92 52.02 -25.97
CA PRO A 114 -16.56 50.77 -26.42
C PRO A 114 -17.42 50.93 -27.69
N PRO A 115 -17.89 49.81 -28.29
CA PRO A 115 -19.34 49.57 -28.29
C PRO A 115 -19.76 48.09 -28.15
N SER A 116 -20.87 47.85 -27.45
CA SER A 116 -21.73 46.64 -27.56
C SER A 116 -22.41 46.61 -28.96
N PRO A 117 -23.29 45.65 -29.36
CA PRO A 117 -23.73 44.35 -28.79
C PRO A 117 -23.82 43.20 -29.86
N LEU A 118 -24.41 42.06 -29.47
CA LEU A 118 -25.10 41.02 -30.28
C LEU A 118 -24.49 39.59 -30.38
N SER A 119 -25.26 38.66 -29.81
CA SER A 119 -25.68 37.37 -30.35
C SER A 119 -24.62 36.30 -30.66
N GLN A 120 -24.46 35.36 -29.71
CA GLN A 120 -24.32 33.94 -30.02
C GLN A 120 -25.23 33.15 -29.07
N LYS A 121 -26.44 32.80 -29.53
CA LYS A 121 -26.78 31.44 -29.96
C LYS A 121 -26.26 30.39 -28.98
N GLY A 122 -27.18 29.90 -28.16
CA GLY A 122 -26.98 28.66 -27.42
C GLY A 122 -26.53 27.55 -28.36
N ARG A 123 -25.41 26.95 -28.00
CA ARG A 123 -25.11 25.56 -28.29
C ARG A 123 -24.84 24.94 -26.94
N GLY A 124 -25.69 23.99 -26.56
CA GLY A 124 -25.51 23.21 -25.36
C GLY A 124 -24.09 22.66 -25.36
N GLY A 125 -23.37 22.95 -24.28
CA GLY A 125 -22.27 22.09 -23.88
C GLY A 125 -22.91 20.75 -23.59
N GLU A 126 -22.68 19.80 -24.48
CA GLU A 126 -22.78 18.39 -24.18
C GLU A 126 -21.93 18.19 -22.93
N ARG A 127 -22.61 18.02 -21.78
CA ARG A 127 -22.02 17.30 -20.66
C ARG A 127 -21.68 15.95 -21.26
N GLU A 128 -20.39 15.65 -21.39
CA GLU A 128 -19.95 14.28 -21.59
C GLU A 128 -20.54 13.47 -20.42
N GLU A 129 -21.63 12.78 -20.70
CA GLU A 129 -22.15 11.73 -19.85
C GLU A 129 -21.03 10.70 -19.72
N THR A 130 -20.43 10.63 -18.54
CA THR A 130 -19.62 9.48 -18.13
C THR A 130 -20.50 8.26 -18.34
N LYS A 131 -20.19 7.46 -19.37
CA LYS A 131 -20.87 6.18 -19.56
C LYS A 131 -20.57 5.35 -18.31
N ASP A 132 -21.60 5.11 -17.51
CA ASP A 132 -21.60 4.12 -16.44
C ASP A 132 -21.29 2.75 -17.06
N GLU A 133 -20.00 2.43 -17.19
CA GLU A 133 -19.56 1.09 -17.51
C GLU A 133 -19.91 0.21 -16.30
N GLY A 134 -20.83 -0.72 -16.50
CA GLY A 134 -21.20 -1.70 -15.47
C GLY A 134 -19.98 -2.51 -15.02
N LEU A 135 -20.10 -3.14 -13.85
CA LEU A 135 -19.00 -3.91 -13.27
C LEU A 135 -18.41 -4.96 -14.24
N PRO A 136 -17.08 -5.15 -14.27
CA PRO A 136 -16.42 -6.05 -15.22
C PRO A 136 -16.81 -7.52 -15.05
N PHE A 137 -17.25 -7.90 -13.84
CA PHE A 137 -17.91 -9.16 -13.56
C PHE A 137 -18.83 -9.04 -12.35
N ALA A 138 -19.81 -9.94 -12.23
CA ALA A 138 -20.76 -9.94 -11.12
C ALA A 138 -20.08 -10.36 -9.80
N LEU A 139 -20.32 -9.57 -8.75
CA LEU A 139 -19.84 -9.85 -7.39
C LEU A 139 -20.74 -10.90 -6.73
N THR A 140 -20.46 -12.18 -7.00
CA THR A 140 -21.17 -13.30 -6.36
C THR A 140 -20.71 -13.52 -4.92
N GLU A 141 -21.57 -14.10 -4.09
CA GLU A 141 -21.24 -14.41 -2.69
C GLU A 141 -20.00 -15.32 -2.57
N GLU A 142 -19.75 -16.19 -3.55
CA GLU A 142 -18.57 -17.05 -3.60
C GLU A 142 -17.27 -16.23 -3.74
N ILE A 143 -17.28 -15.21 -4.60
CA ILE A 143 -16.15 -14.30 -4.80
C ILE A 143 -15.92 -13.44 -3.55
N LEU A 144 -16.99 -12.89 -2.97
CA LEU A 144 -16.90 -12.08 -1.75
C LEU A 144 -16.37 -12.91 -0.57
N ARG A 145 -16.78 -14.18 -0.47
CA ARG A 145 -16.26 -15.13 0.51
C ARG A 145 -14.79 -15.44 0.27
N GLN A 146 -14.38 -15.65 -0.99
CA GLN A 146 -12.98 -15.85 -1.36
C GLN A 146 -12.12 -14.64 -0.97
N TRP A 147 -12.65 -13.43 -1.15
CA TRP A 147 -11.99 -12.16 -0.78
C TRP A 147 -12.02 -11.87 0.72
N GLN A 148 -12.45 -12.82 1.55
CA GLN A 148 -12.55 -12.70 3.01
C GLN A 148 -13.42 -11.51 3.47
N ILE A 149 -14.39 -11.12 2.66
CA ILE A 149 -15.30 -10.02 3.01
C ILE A 149 -16.37 -10.56 3.97
N PRO A 150 -16.66 -9.88 5.09
CA PRO A 150 -17.68 -10.31 6.02
C PRO A 150 -19.07 -10.40 5.38
N SER A 151 -19.83 -11.44 5.73
CA SER A 151 -21.18 -11.69 5.18
C SER A 151 -22.18 -10.57 5.45
N SER A 152 -21.93 -9.72 6.45
CA SER A 152 -22.70 -8.51 6.74
C SER A 152 -22.77 -7.55 5.54
N TYR A 153 -21.74 -7.52 4.69
CA TYR A 153 -21.66 -6.58 3.57
C TYR A 153 -22.10 -7.20 2.23
N TRP A 154 -22.30 -8.52 2.15
CA TRP A 154 -22.57 -9.21 0.88
C TRP A 154 -23.86 -8.72 0.22
N ALA A 155 -24.92 -8.52 1.01
CA ALA A 155 -26.21 -8.05 0.49
C ALA A 155 -26.15 -6.62 -0.06
N ALA A 156 -25.24 -5.78 0.43
CA ALA A 156 -25.02 -4.43 -0.08
C ALA A 156 -24.20 -4.48 -1.37
N ILE A 157 -23.08 -5.22 -1.35
CA ILE A 157 -22.14 -5.31 -2.47
C ILE A 157 -22.77 -6.03 -3.68
N ALA A 158 -23.55 -7.08 -3.46
CA ALA A 158 -24.19 -7.84 -4.53
C ALA A 158 -25.26 -7.05 -5.30
N LYS A 159 -25.77 -5.94 -4.73
CA LYS A 159 -26.74 -5.05 -5.40
C LYS A 159 -26.09 -4.00 -6.28
N VAL A 160 -24.79 -3.79 -6.14
CA VAL A 160 -24.06 -2.76 -6.87
C VAL A 160 -23.82 -3.21 -8.32
N THR A 161 -24.11 -2.32 -9.26
CA THR A 161 -23.93 -2.55 -10.70
C THR A 161 -22.89 -1.63 -11.34
N THR A 162 -22.47 -0.57 -10.66
CA THR A 162 -21.49 0.43 -11.16
C THR A 162 -20.36 0.64 -10.17
N ALA A 163 -19.22 1.13 -10.64
CA ALA A 163 -18.06 1.43 -9.79
C ALA A 163 -18.34 2.59 -8.82
N GLU A 164 -19.09 3.61 -9.25
CA GLU A 164 -19.44 4.76 -8.40
C GLU A 164 -20.29 4.34 -7.20
N ALA A 165 -21.33 3.52 -7.44
CA ALA A 165 -22.18 2.99 -6.38
C ALA A 165 -21.41 2.08 -5.40
N LEU A 166 -20.28 1.49 -5.80
CA LEU A 166 -19.41 0.74 -4.91
C LEU A 166 -18.69 1.66 -3.92
N LEU A 167 -18.22 2.83 -4.38
CA LEU A 167 -17.54 3.83 -3.55
C LEU A 167 -18.48 4.52 -2.56
N GLU A 168 -19.78 4.57 -2.85
CA GLU A 168 -20.80 5.14 -1.96
C GLU A 168 -21.26 4.18 -0.86
N LEU A 169 -20.85 2.91 -0.89
CA LEU A 169 -21.24 1.95 0.14
C LEU A 169 -20.60 2.25 1.49
N ASP A 170 -21.36 2.04 2.56
CA ASP A 170 -20.85 2.03 3.94
C ASP A 170 -20.10 0.72 4.23
N VAL A 171 -18.98 0.54 3.54
CA VAL A 171 -18.07 -0.60 3.67
C VAL A 171 -16.70 -0.06 4.04
N PRO A 172 -16.02 -0.62 5.07
CA PRO A 172 -14.67 -0.19 5.42
C PRO A 172 -13.70 -0.21 4.23
N ASP A 173 -12.88 0.84 4.10
CA ASP A 173 -11.94 1.03 2.99
C ASP A 173 -11.07 -0.19 2.70
N ARG A 174 -10.69 -0.96 3.72
CA ARG A 174 -9.89 -2.19 3.52
C ARG A 174 -10.56 -3.18 2.58
N PHE A 175 -11.88 -3.36 2.70
CA PHE A 175 -12.63 -4.30 1.87
C PHE A 175 -12.94 -3.70 0.51
N LEU A 176 -13.23 -2.40 0.47
CA LEU A 176 -13.39 -1.65 -0.77
C LEU A 176 -12.14 -1.74 -1.65
N ASN A 177 -10.96 -1.53 -1.07
CA ASN A 177 -9.67 -1.64 -1.78
C ASN A 177 -9.41 -3.06 -2.30
N VAL A 178 -9.77 -4.10 -1.53
CA VAL A 178 -9.69 -5.49 -2.02
C VAL A 178 -10.59 -5.69 -3.23
N ILE A 179 -11.84 -5.23 -3.18
CA ILE A 179 -12.77 -5.35 -4.31
C ILE A 179 -12.24 -4.59 -5.52
N LEU A 180 -11.86 -3.32 -5.36
CA LEU A 180 -11.41 -2.46 -6.45
C LEU A 180 -10.13 -2.99 -7.12
N ASP A 181 -9.14 -3.40 -6.35
CA ASP A 181 -7.88 -3.92 -6.90
C ASP A 181 -8.08 -5.24 -7.66
N ASN A 182 -9.07 -6.05 -7.26
CA ASN A 182 -9.42 -7.29 -7.97
C ASN A 182 -10.34 -7.05 -9.18
N LEU A 183 -11.19 -6.01 -9.17
CA LEU A 183 -12.09 -5.66 -10.28
C LEU A 183 -11.37 -4.86 -11.38
N TYR A 184 -10.54 -3.91 -10.98
CA TYR A 184 -9.88 -2.93 -11.84
C TYR A 184 -8.36 -3.01 -11.61
N PRO A 185 -7.67 -3.97 -12.25
CA PRO A 185 -6.24 -4.15 -12.05
C PRO A 185 -5.46 -2.91 -12.50
N ARG A 186 -4.76 -2.26 -11.56
CA ARG A 186 -4.02 -1.01 -11.81
C ARG A 186 -2.85 -1.19 -12.78
N PRO A 187 -2.42 -0.15 -13.51
CA PRO A 187 -1.17 -0.20 -14.27
C PRO A 187 0.02 -0.37 -13.33
N ILE A 188 1.07 -1.04 -13.83
CA ILE A 188 2.24 -1.39 -13.01
C ILE A 188 2.95 -0.13 -12.48
N GLU A 189 2.99 0.94 -13.28
CA GLU A 189 3.61 2.22 -12.94
C GLU A 189 2.95 2.92 -11.75
N GLU A 190 1.62 2.75 -11.59
CA GLU A 190 0.90 3.29 -10.44
C GLU A 190 1.23 2.48 -9.19
N ILE A 191 1.26 1.15 -9.33
CA ILE A 191 1.59 0.23 -8.24
C ILE A 191 3.02 0.44 -7.73
N GLU A 192 3.97 0.71 -8.64
CA GLU A 192 5.36 1.02 -8.27
C GLU A 192 5.50 2.23 -7.35
N ARG A 193 4.57 3.19 -7.42
CA ARG A 193 4.57 4.41 -6.58
C ARG A 193 3.90 4.21 -5.23
N GLN A 194 3.26 3.06 -5.00
CA GLN A 194 2.61 2.76 -3.72
C GLN A 194 3.62 2.59 -2.58
N PRO A 195 3.19 2.85 -1.32
CA PRO A 195 3.99 2.52 -0.16
C PRO A 195 4.35 1.04 -0.14
N GLU A 196 5.52 0.74 0.44
CA GLU A 196 6.05 -0.61 0.52
C GLU A 196 5.92 -1.14 1.94
N PHE A 197 5.57 -2.41 2.07
CA PHE A 197 5.64 -3.17 3.30
C PHE A 197 6.82 -4.13 3.27
N VAL A 198 7.48 -4.31 4.41
CA VAL A 198 8.59 -5.26 4.54
C VAL A 198 8.03 -6.67 4.76
N LEU A 199 8.45 -7.61 3.92
CA LEU A 199 8.21 -9.03 4.16
C LEU A 199 9.47 -9.65 4.78
N LYS A 200 9.35 -10.12 6.03
CA LYS A 200 10.47 -10.75 6.75
C LYS A 200 10.60 -12.21 6.39
N GLN A 201 9.48 -12.93 6.37
CA GLN A 201 9.41 -14.33 6.02
C GLN A 201 8.23 -14.56 5.08
N PRO A 202 8.36 -15.41 4.05
CA PRO A 202 7.25 -15.75 3.16
C PRO A 202 6.02 -16.32 3.90
N GLU A 203 6.23 -16.98 5.04
CA GLU A 203 5.18 -17.51 5.92
C GLU A 203 4.32 -16.42 6.57
N ASP A 204 4.81 -15.17 6.67
CA ASP A 204 4.01 -14.07 7.21
C ASP A 204 2.80 -13.74 6.32
N LEU A 205 2.85 -14.06 5.02
CA LEU A 205 1.69 -13.97 4.13
C LEU A 205 0.58 -14.94 4.56
N ASP A 206 0.94 -16.19 4.89
CA ASP A 206 -0.01 -17.19 5.35
C ASP A 206 -0.65 -16.77 6.69
N ARG A 207 0.16 -16.22 7.61
CA ARG A 207 -0.32 -15.67 8.89
C ARG A 207 -1.25 -14.46 8.70
N TYR A 208 -0.94 -13.59 7.76
CA TYR A 208 -1.81 -12.44 7.42
C TYR A 208 -3.18 -12.91 6.93
N PHE A 209 -3.22 -13.90 6.04
CA PHE A 209 -4.49 -14.44 5.52
C PHE A 209 -5.25 -15.30 6.53
N ALA A 210 -4.56 -15.91 7.49
CA ALA A 210 -5.20 -16.60 8.62
C ALA A 210 -5.82 -15.62 9.63
N GLY A 211 -5.44 -14.33 9.59
CA GLY A 211 -5.82 -13.32 10.57
C GLY A 211 -4.94 -13.29 11.81
N ASP A 212 -3.90 -14.14 11.88
CA ASP A 212 -2.91 -14.16 12.97
C ASP A 212 -2.00 -12.93 12.94
N LEU A 213 -1.84 -12.33 11.76
CA LEU A 213 -1.11 -11.11 11.54
C LEU A 213 -2.03 -10.01 11.02
N SER A 214 -2.06 -8.86 11.71
CA SER A 214 -2.98 -7.77 11.39
C SER A 214 -2.47 -6.83 10.30
N ALA A 215 -1.15 -6.65 10.18
CA ALA A 215 -0.54 -5.75 9.22
C ALA A 215 0.92 -6.12 8.97
N PHE A 216 1.49 -5.55 7.91
CA PHE A 216 2.93 -5.58 7.67
C PHE A 216 3.55 -4.23 8.02
N LEU A 217 4.84 -4.26 8.38
CA LEU A 217 5.59 -3.06 8.71
C LEU A 217 5.89 -2.25 7.45
N LEU A 218 5.56 -0.95 7.48
CA LEU A 218 5.92 -0.03 6.40
C LEU A 218 7.44 0.08 6.26
N LYS A 219 7.94 -0.04 5.03
CA LYS A 219 9.33 0.26 4.67
C LYS A 219 9.57 1.75 4.88
N LEU A 220 10.70 2.05 5.51
CA LEU A 220 11.11 3.42 5.75
C LEU A 220 11.62 4.07 4.47
N SER A 221 11.39 5.38 4.33
CA SER A 221 12.10 6.18 3.34
C SER A 221 13.55 6.47 3.77
N ASP A 222 14.42 6.82 2.84
CA ASP A 222 15.81 7.20 3.12
C ASP A 222 15.91 8.34 4.16
N GLU A 223 14.97 9.29 4.13
CA GLU A 223 14.89 10.37 5.12
C GLU A 223 14.54 9.84 6.51
N GLN A 224 13.57 8.92 6.59
CA GLN A 224 13.18 8.28 7.84
C GLN A 224 14.30 7.42 8.43
N GLU A 225 15.06 6.71 7.59
CA GLU A 225 16.24 5.96 8.02
C GLU A 225 17.31 6.88 8.62
N LYS A 226 17.58 8.03 7.98
CA LYS A 226 18.50 9.05 8.54
C LYS A 226 18.00 9.58 9.88
N LEU A 227 16.70 9.80 10.05
CA LEU A 227 16.11 10.23 11.32
C LEU A 227 16.27 9.18 12.43
N ILE A 228 16.18 7.88 12.11
CA ILE A 228 16.46 6.81 13.10
C ILE A 228 17.94 6.80 13.50
N GLN A 229 18.83 7.20 12.59
CA GLN A 229 20.25 7.36 12.89
C GLN A 229 20.55 8.56 13.79
N PHE A 230 19.70 9.58 13.77
CA PHE A 230 19.84 10.79 14.58
C PHE A 230 19.65 10.52 16.09
N GLY A 231 20.37 11.30 16.91
CA GLY A 231 20.21 11.30 18.37
C GLY A 231 20.59 9.99 19.05
N ASN A 232 21.76 9.41 18.75
CA ASN A 232 22.21 8.16 19.40
C ASN A 232 22.32 8.27 20.94
N ASN A 233 22.63 9.46 21.45
CA ASN A 233 22.71 9.73 22.89
C ASN A 233 21.82 10.93 23.22
N GLY A 234 20.69 10.71 23.89
CA GLY A 234 19.80 11.77 24.40
C GLY A 234 18.36 11.66 23.94
N THR A 235 17.56 12.64 24.36
CA THR A 235 16.12 12.71 24.06
C THR A 235 15.87 13.25 22.65
N VAL A 236 14.99 12.60 21.90
CA VAL A 236 14.59 13.02 20.55
C VAL A 236 13.10 13.30 20.53
N LEU A 237 12.71 14.43 19.96
CA LEU A 237 11.31 14.78 19.71
C LEU A 237 11.05 14.75 18.19
N ILE A 238 10.11 13.90 17.77
CA ILE A 238 9.69 13.81 16.37
C ILE A 238 8.33 14.48 16.21
N LYS A 239 8.25 15.50 15.35
CA LYS A 239 7.01 16.17 14.97
C LYS A 239 6.69 15.86 13.52
N GLY A 240 5.41 15.68 13.19
CA GLY A 240 4.96 15.41 11.83
C GLY A 240 3.44 15.36 11.75
N GLY A 241 2.89 15.62 10.56
CA GLY A 241 1.46 15.59 10.29
C GLY A 241 0.83 14.19 10.48
N PRO A 242 -0.51 14.08 10.45
CA PRO A 242 -1.17 12.77 10.41
C PRO A 242 -0.66 11.94 9.22
N GLY A 243 -0.55 10.62 9.40
CA GLY A 243 -0.12 9.70 8.34
C GLY A 243 1.38 9.67 8.00
N THR A 244 2.22 10.52 8.58
CA THR A 244 3.66 10.61 8.22
C THR A 244 4.56 9.49 8.79
N GLY A 245 3.98 8.37 9.26
CA GLY A 245 4.75 7.22 9.73
C GLY A 245 5.50 7.40 11.07
N LYS A 246 5.09 8.35 11.93
CA LYS A 246 5.72 8.58 13.25
C LYS A 246 5.75 7.33 14.13
N SER A 247 4.65 6.58 14.16
CA SER A 247 4.57 5.34 14.92
C SER A 247 5.53 4.29 14.37
N THR A 248 5.63 4.15 13.04
CA THR A 248 6.60 3.27 12.37
C THR A 248 8.03 3.62 12.77
N LEU A 249 8.41 4.91 12.74
CA LEU A 249 9.72 5.38 13.18
C LEU A 249 10.05 4.96 14.62
N ALA A 250 9.07 5.05 15.53
CA ALA A 250 9.26 4.62 16.92
C ALA A 250 9.58 3.12 17.02
N LEU A 251 8.89 2.27 16.27
CA LEU A 251 9.14 0.82 16.27
C LEU A 251 10.54 0.47 15.73
N TYR A 252 10.96 1.11 14.63
CA TYR A 252 12.31 0.94 14.11
C TYR A 252 13.38 1.48 15.06
N ARG A 253 13.08 2.54 15.82
CA ARG A 253 13.99 3.03 16.85
C ARG A 253 14.15 2.02 17.99
N ILE A 254 13.07 1.37 18.42
CA ILE A 254 13.12 0.28 19.41
C ILE A 254 14.01 -0.85 18.88
N LYS A 255 13.79 -1.31 17.65
CA LYS A 255 14.64 -2.34 17.03
C LYS A 255 16.11 -1.95 17.06
N LYS A 256 16.43 -0.71 16.69
CA LYS A 256 17.81 -0.22 16.73
C LYS A 256 18.40 -0.25 18.14
N LEU A 257 17.63 0.14 19.16
CA LEU A 257 18.08 0.08 20.56
C LEU A 257 18.32 -1.37 21.00
N VAL A 258 17.44 -2.30 20.61
CA VAL A 258 17.64 -3.74 20.86
C VAL A 258 18.92 -4.25 20.16
N ASP A 259 19.13 -3.87 18.90
CA ASP A 259 20.34 -4.25 18.14
C ASP A 259 21.63 -3.68 18.78
N GLN A 260 21.53 -2.53 19.47
CA GLN A 260 22.61 -1.93 20.26
C GLN A 260 22.84 -2.61 21.62
N GLY A 261 22.02 -3.61 21.97
CA GLY A 261 22.13 -4.36 23.22
C GLY A 261 21.33 -3.77 24.38
N CYS A 262 20.43 -2.81 24.15
CA CYS A 262 19.52 -2.34 25.19
C CYS A 262 18.47 -3.41 25.49
N THR A 263 18.36 -3.80 26.76
CA THR A 263 17.44 -4.85 27.24
C THR A 263 16.38 -4.32 28.22
N SER A 264 16.25 -3.00 28.34
CA SER A 264 15.24 -2.36 29.19
C SER A 264 14.62 -1.20 28.42
N ILE A 265 13.64 -1.53 27.57
CA ILE A 265 12.98 -0.56 26.70
C ILE A 265 11.49 -0.55 27.05
N LEU A 266 10.96 0.63 27.37
CA LEU A 266 9.54 0.85 27.59
C LEU A 266 8.95 1.62 26.42
N PHE A 267 7.96 1.03 25.75
CA PHE A 267 7.16 1.68 24.72
C PHE A 267 5.73 1.90 25.21
N THR A 268 5.28 3.15 25.21
CA THR A 268 3.92 3.50 25.66
C THR A 268 3.07 4.05 24.54
N THR A 269 1.79 3.69 24.57
CA THR A 269 0.78 4.18 23.62
C THR A 269 -0.54 4.43 24.33
N TYR A 270 -1.53 4.95 23.61
CA TYR A 270 -2.77 5.44 24.20
C TYR A 270 -3.79 4.35 24.51
N THR A 271 -3.95 3.34 23.65
CA THR A 271 -5.01 2.32 23.80
C THR A 271 -4.45 0.91 23.80
N ASN A 272 -5.17 -0.03 24.42
CA ASN A 272 -4.81 -1.45 24.41
C ASN A 272 -4.78 -2.04 22.99
N ALA A 273 -5.65 -1.57 22.10
CA ALA A 273 -5.62 -1.97 20.70
C ALA A 273 -4.29 -1.57 20.02
N LEU A 274 -3.78 -0.37 20.31
CA LEU A 274 -2.48 0.08 19.82
C LEU A 274 -1.31 -0.66 20.48
N VAL A 275 -1.46 -1.10 21.73
CA VAL A 275 -0.47 -1.98 22.39
C VAL A 275 -0.33 -3.27 21.60
N SER A 276 -1.43 -4.02 21.44
CA SER A 276 -1.41 -5.29 20.73
C SER A 276 -0.94 -5.14 19.28
N TYR A 277 -1.36 -4.08 18.60
CA TYR A 277 -0.90 -3.78 17.24
C TYR A 277 0.61 -3.51 17.17
N SER A 278 1.15 -2.72 18.11
CA SER A 278 2.57 -2.38 18.14
C SER A 278 3.44 -3.57 18.53
N GLU A 279 2.97 -4.41 19.46
CA GLU A 279 3.64 -5.66 19.84
C GLU A 279 3.77 -6.58 18.62
N GLN A 280 2.67 -6.85 17.90
CA GLN A 280 2.71 -7.68 16.69
C GLN A 280 3.75 -7.17 15.68
N LEU A 281 3.75 -5.86 15.39
CA LEU A 281 4.73 -5.27 14.47
C LEU A 281 6.17 -5.35 14.99
N LEU A 282 6.39 -5.17 16.29
CA LEU A 282 7.71 -5.30 16.91
C LEU A 282 8.22 -6.73 16.87
N GLU A 283 7.38 -7.72 17.18
CA GLU A 283 7.73 -9.13 17.11
C GLU A 283 8.13 -9.54 15.70
N GLN A 284 7.41 -9.05 14.69
CA GLN A 284 7.83 -9.23 13.29
C GLN A 284 9.19 -8.59 13.01
N LEU A 285 9.40 -7.37 13.51
CA LEU A 285 10.63 -6.63 13.26
C LEU A 285 11.86 -7.26 13.94
N LEU A 286 11.66 -7.81 15.15
CA LEU A 286 12.67 -8.45 15.99
C LEU A 286 12.83 -9.95 15.69
N GLY A 287 11.85 -10.59 15.04
CA GLY A 287 11.81 -12.02 14.76
C GLY A 287 11.59 -12.91 15.99
N CYS A 288 11.16 -12.33 17.11
CA CYS A 288 10.93 -13.02 18.37
C CYS A 288 9.98 -12.20 19.26
N PRO A 289 9.37 -12.81 20.29
CA PRO A 289 8.59 -12.11 21.30
C PRO A 289 9.34 -10.92 21.93
N VAL A 290 8.63 -9.82 22.16
CA VAL A 290 9.20 -8.55 22.65
C VAL A 290 9.79 -8.67 24.07
N ASP A 291 9.22 -9.54 24.90
CA ASP A 291 9.67 -9.83 26.27
C ASP A 291 11.07 -10.45 26.31
N GLN A 292 11.41 -11.32 25.35
CA GLN A 292 12.74 -11.93 25.21
C GLN A 292 13.83 -10.90 24.90
N LYS A 293 13.45 -9.74 24.37
CA LYS A 293 14.35 -8.62 24.09
C LYS A 293 14.31 -7.53 25.17
N GLY A 294 13.55 -7.74 26.25
CA GLY A 294 13.40 -6.76 27.32
C GLY A 294 12.68 -5.49 26.89
N VAL A 295 11.74 -5.64 25.94
CA VAL A 295 10.86 -4.57 25.48
C VAL A 295 9.48 -4.77 26.14
N GLU A 296 9.04 -3.78 26.92
CA GLU A 296 7.68 -3.72 27.46
C GLU A 296 6.85 -2.75 26.62
N VAL A 297 5.69 -3.21 26.13
CA VAL A 297 4.72 -2.36 25.42
C VAL A 297 3.46 -2.24 26.27
N THR A 298 3.03 -1.02 26.59
CA THR A 298 1.88 -0.84 27.48
C THR A 298 1.22 0.54 27.33
N THR A 299 0.15 0.80 28.08
CA THR A 299 -0.47 2.12 28.18
C THR A 299 0.06 2.88 29.40
N ILE A 300 0.02 4.21 29.33
CA ILE A 300 0.40 5.07 30.45
C ILE A 300 -0.49 4.78 31.67
N ASP A 301 -1.79 4.56 31.48
CA ASP A 301 -2.73 4.23 32.55
C ASP A 301 -2.38 2.92 33.26
N SER A 302 -1.92 1.91 32.51
CA SER A 302 -1.51 0.62 33.06
C SER A 302 -0.26 0.76 33.94
N ILE A 303 0.69 1.61 33.53
CA ILE A 303 1.87 1.94 34.32
C ILE A 303 1.47 2.68 35.59
N ALA A 304 0.65 3.72 35.47
CA ALA A 304 0.20 4.51 36.62
C ALA A 304 -0.50 3.61 37.64
N ARG A 305 -1.42 2.75 37.19
CA ARG A 305 -2.10 1.77 38.04
C ARG A 305 -1.12 0.83 38.74
N ARG A 306 -0.14 0.29 38.03
CA ARG A 306 0.89 -0.59 38.62
C ARG A 306 1.67 0.16 39.70
N TYR A 307 2.11 1.37 39.43
CA TYR A 307 2.85 2.19 40.38
C TYR A 307 2.06 2.43 41.68
N PHE A 308 0.79 2.84 41.58
CA PHE A 308 -0.05 3.11 42.75
C PHE A 308 -0.55 1.89 43.51
N LEU A 309 -0.61 0.69 42.89
CA LEU A 309 -1.00 -0.55 43.57
C LEU A 309 0.18 -1.29 44.22
N THR A 310 1.41 -0.96 43.83
CA THR A 310 2.64 -1.58 44.38
C THR A 310 3.27 -0.72 45.49
N THR A 311 2.73 0.48 45.72
CA THR A 311 3.08 1.40 46.83
C THR A 311 2.03 1.29 47.91
#